data_AF-A0A915L106-F1
#
_entry.id   AF-A0A915L106-F1
#
_cell.length_a   1.000
_cell.length_b   1.000
_cell.length_c   1.000
_cell.angle_alpha   90.00
_cell.angle_beta   90.00
_cell.angle_gamma   90.00
#
_symmetry.space_group_name_H-M   'P 1'
#
loop_
_entity.id
_entity.type
_entity.pdbx_description
1 polymer ?
#
loop_
_entity_poly.entity_id
_entity_poly.type
_entity_poly.pdbx_seq_one_letter_code
_entity_poly.pdbx_strand_id
1 'polypeptide(L)'
;MNKFGASLFLCGLLMLAHFGAISAGGSTPAAACNLPPLTGHCKARHNRFYYNSSERQCLPFVYGGCGGNGNRFNTKAECETACKK
;
A
#
# COMPACT_ATOMS: atom_id res chain seq x y z
N MET A 1 -12.82 25.10 52.12
CA MET A 1 -13.02 26.52 51.77
C MET A 1 -11.93 26.91 50.77
N ASN A 2 -12.10 27.43 49.55
CA ASN A 2 -13.21 27.87 48.71
C ASN A 2 -12.72 27.77 47.24
N LYS A 3 -13.65 27.62 46.30
CA LYS A 3 -13.46 27.55 44.83
C LYS A 3 -13.09 28.92 44.23
N PHE A 4 -12.18 28.99 43.26
CA PHE A 4 -12.09 29.90 42.08
C PHE A 4 -10.87 29.41 41.26
N GLY A 5 -10.97 28.89 40.03
CA GLY A 5 -11.13 29.66 38.80
C GLY A 5 -9.83 29.62 37.96
N ALA A 6 -9.93 29.12 36.73
CA ALA A 6 -9.00 29.31 35.60
C ALA A 6 -7.56 28.73 35.66
N SER A 7 -6.95 28.69 34.48
CA SER A 7 -5.59 28.23 34.13
C SER A 7 -5.49 26.71 33.91
N LEU A 8 -5.45 26.26 32.64
CA LEU A 8 -4.21 26.13 31.87
C LEU A 8 -3.18 25.29 32.65
N PHE A 9 -2.69 24.21 32.03
CA PHE A 9 -1.87 23.14 32.62
C PHE A 9 -2.67 22.14 33.46
N LEU A 10 -3.02 20.98 32.88
CA LEU A 10 -3.02 19.64 33.52
C LEU A 10 -3.88 18.61 32.76
N CYS A 11 -3.67 18.46 31.45
CA CYS A 11 -3.94 17.18 30.80
C CYS A 11 -2.88 16.89 29.72
N GLY A 12 -1.61 16.94 30.14
CA GLY A 12 -0.45 16.60 29.33
C GLY A 12 0.01 15.15 29.47
N LEU A 13 -0.82 14.23 29.97
CA LEU A 13 -0.39 12.85 30.25
C LEU A 13 -1.41 11.74 29.94
N LEU A 14 -2.49 12.02 29.20
CA LEU A 14 -3.44 10.98 28.75
C LEU A 14 -3.81 11.07 27.25
N MET A 15 -2.89 11.55 26.41
CA MET A 15 -3.02 11.53 24.93
C MET A 15 -2.07 10.52 24.27
N LEU A 16 -1.66 9.45 24.98
CA LEU A 16 -0.70 8.46 24.48
C LEU A 16 -1.29 7.06 24.21
N ALA A 17 -2.57 6.93 23.84
CA ALA A 17 -3.11 5.60 23.52
C ALA A 17 -4.24 5.51 22.48
N HIS A 18 -4.45 6.49 21.60
CA HIS A 18 -5.45 6.33 20.52
C HIS A 18 -5.05 6.81 19.12
N PHE A 19 -3.81 7.22 18.88
CA PHE A 19 -3.26 7.10 17.52
C PHE A 19 -2.73 5.68 17.35
N GLY A 20 -3.67 4.73 17.35
CA GLY A 20 -3.41 3.39 16.86
C GLY A 20 -2.81 3.52 15.47
N ALA A 21 -1.70 2.81 15.24
CA ALA A 21 -1.06 2.75 13.94
C ALA A 21 -2.11 2.40 12.87
N ILE A 22 -2.49 3.39 12.05
CA ILE A 22 -3.19 3.14 10.80
C ILE A 22 -2.16 2.40 9.94
N SER A 23 -2.21 1.06 9.98
CA SER A 23 -1.57 0.22 8.98
C SER A 23 -2.34 0.48 7.69
N ALA A 24 -1.78 1.32 6.82
CA ALA A 24 -2.18 1.34 5.43
C ALA A 24 -2.03 -0.10 4.93
N GLY A 25 -3.14 -0.74 4.59
CA GLY A 25 -3.20 -2.10 4.02
C GLY A 25 -2.60 -2.18 2.62
N GLY A 26 -1.38 -1.69 2.44
CA GLY A 26 -0.54 -1.94 1.29
C GLY A 26 0.20 -3.25 1.52
N SER A 27 -0.16 -4.27 0.75
CA SER A 27 0.66 -5.47 0.60
C SER A 27 2.12 -5.06 0.40
N THR A 28 3.03 -5.54 1.27
CA THR A 28 4.44 -5.20 1.16
C THR A 28 4.95 -5.57 -0.25
N PRO A 29 5.79 -4.73 -0.89
CA PRO A 29 6.23 -4.96 -2.26
C PRO A 29 6.79 -6.38 -2.46
N ALA A 30 7.55 -6.87 -1.47
CA ALA A 30 8.13 -8.21 -1.50
C ALA A 30 7.11 -9.35 -1.58
N ALA A 31 5.95 -9.22 -0.93
CA ALA A 31 4.89 -10.23 -1.02
C ALA A 31 4.20 -10.17 -2.39
N ALA A 32 4.00 -8.97 -2.93
CA ALA A 32 3.37 -8.77 -4.23
C ALA A 32 4.18 -9.41 -5.38
N CYS A 33 5.51 -9.37 -5.33
CA CYS A 33 6.37 -9.88 -6.40
C CYS A 33 6.19 -11.38 -6.70
N ASN A 34 5.61 -12.17 -5.80
CA ASN A 34 5.38 -13.61 -6.00
C ASN A 34 3.94 -13.96 -6.41
N LEU A 35 3.07 -12.97 -6.56
CA LEU A 35 1.68 -13.18 -6.97
C LEU A 35 1.56 -13.24 -8.50
N PRO A 36 0.57 -13.95 -9.07
CA PRO A 36 0.32 -13.89 -10.51
C PRO A 36 -0.22 -12.52 -10.93
N PRO A 37 -0.04 -12.08 -12.20
CA PRO A 37 -0.74 -10.91 -12.70
C PRO A 37 -2.25 -11.17 -12.73
N LEU A 38 -3.04 -10.18 -12.29
CA LEU A 38 -4.50 -10.27 -12.32
C LEU A 38 -5.13 -9.07 -13.02
N THR A 39 -5.82 -9.32 -14.13
CA THR A 39 -6.60 -8.32 -14.87
C THR A 39 -7.75 -7.75 -14.03
N GLY A 40 -8.37 -8.56 -13.18
CA GLY A 40 -9.60 -8.19 -12.47
C GLY A 40 -10.85 -8.28 -13.34
N HIS A 41 -12.02 -7.96 -12.78
CA HIS A 41 -13.32 -8.16 -13.44
C HIS A 41 -13.83 -6.95 -14.23
N CYS A 42 -13.19 -5.78 -14.09
CA CYS A 42 -13.48 -4.62 -14.92
C CYS A 42 -12.88 -4.78 -16.33
N LYS A 43 -13.40 -4.01 -17.30
CA LYS A 43 -13.08 -4.15 -18.74
C LYS A 43 -12.32 -2.96 -19.34
N ALA A 44 -11.78 -2.05 -18.51
CA ALA A 44 -10.89 -1.00 -19.00
C ALA A 44 -9.55 -1.61 -19.45
N ARG A 45 -8.77 -0.86 -20.25
CA ARG A 45 -7.44 -1.28 -20.69
C ARG A 45 -6.37 -0.36 -20.12
N HIS A 46 -5.79 -0.76 -18.99
CA HIS A 46 -4.64 -0.09 -18.42
C HIS A 46 -3.37 -0.91 -18.66
N ASN A 47 -2.42 -0.36 -19.43
CA ASN A 47 -1.10 -0.96 -19.57
C ASN A 47 -0.35 -0.84 -18.24
N ARG A 48 0.07 -1.97 -17.69
CA ARG A 48 0.76 -2.09 -16.41
C ARG A 48 1.92 -3.08 -16.54
N PHE A 49 2.74 -3.14 -15.51
CA PHE A 49 3.82 -4.12 -15.40
C PHE A 49 3.57 -5.02 -14.20
N TYR A 50 3.93 -6.29 -14.32
CA TYR A 50 3.98 -7.25 -13.22
C TYR A 50 5.35 -7.92 -13.20
N TYR A 51 5.79 -8.40 -12.04
CA TYR A 51 7.00 -9.18 -11.91
C TYR A 51 6.71 -10.65 -12.20
N ASN A 52 7.38 -11.22 -13.20
CA ASN A 52 7.42 -12.65 -13.46
C ASN A 52 8.66 -13.23 -12.75
N SER A 53 8.44 -13.97 -11.67
CA SER A 53 9.50 -14.56 -10.87
C SER A 53 10.23 -15.70 -11.58
N SER A 54 9.58 -16.38 -12.53
CA SER A 54 10.19 -17.47 -13.32
C SER A 54 11.22 -16.91 -14.31
N GLU A 55 10.89 -15.78 -14.95
CA GLU A 55 11.80 -15.11 -15.89
C GLU A 55 12.72 -14.08 -15.19
N ARG A 56 12.45 -13.77 -13.92
CA ARG A 56 13.08 -12.69 -13.13
C ARG A 56 12.99 -11.33 -13.84
N GLN A 57 11.87 -11.07 -14.51
CA GLN A 57 11.66 -9.88 -15.33
C GLN A 57 10.33 -9.20 -15.03
N CYS A 58 10.29 -7.88 -15.21
CA CYS A 58 9.05 -7.11 -15.21
C CYS A 58 8.47 -7.08 -16.62
N LEU A 59 7.30 -7.69 -16.80
CA LEU A 59 6.64 -7.88 -18.09
C LEU A 59 5.34 -7.05 -18.15
N PRO A 60 4.96 -6.54 -19.34
CA PRO A 60 3.71 -5.81 -19.50
C PRO A 60 2.49 -6.73 -19.39
N PHE A 61 1.39 -6.20 -18.85
CA PHE A 61 0.07 -6.83 -18.90
C PHE A 61 -1.05 -5.78 -18.90
N VAL A 62 -2.28 -6.21 -19.16
CA VAL A 62 -3.46 -5.35 -19.13
C VAL A 62 -4.19 -5.52 -17.80
N TYR A 63 -4.37 -4.41 -17.07
CA TYR A 63 -5.24 -4.34 -15.91
C TYR A 63 -6.61 -3.78 -16.29
N GLY A 64 -7.67 -4.44 -15.82
CA GLY A 64 -9.07 -4.15 -16.09
C GLY A 64 -9.61 -2.88 -15.44
N GLY A 65 -8.87 -2.28 -14.50
CA GLY A 65 -9.22 -1.04 -13.80
C GLY A 65 -9.79 -1.22 -12.39
N CYS A 66 -10.23 -2.44 -12.03
CA CYS A 66 -10.65 -2.77 -10.67
C CYS A 66 -10.29 -4.20 -10.29
N GLY A 67 -10.20 -4.47 -8.98
CA GLY A 67 -9.80 -5.76 -8.43
C GLY A 67 -8.31 -6.07 -8.64
N GLY A 68 -8.01 -7.36 -8.84
CA GLY A 68 -6.64 -7.85 -8.99
C GLY A 68 -5.87 -7.91 -7.67
N ASN A 69 -4.55 -7.81 -7.74
CA ASN A 69 -3.66 -7.87 -6.57
C ASN A 69 -2.51 -6.84 -6.68
N GLY A 70 -1.56 -6.92 -5.76
CA GLY A 70 -0.44 -5.99 -5.67
C GLY A 70 0.68 -6.17 -6.70
N ASN A 71 0.71 -7.25 -7.50
CA ASN A 71 1.72 -7.43 -8.55
C ASN A 71 1.36 -6.60 -9.80
N ARG A 72 1.32 -5.28 -9.62
CA ARG A 72 0.85 -4.33 -10.63
C ARG A 72 1.48 -2.96 -10.42
N PHE A 73 2.32 -2.56 -11.36
CA PHE A 73 3.10 -1.32 -11.32
C PHE A 73 2.79 -0.45 -12.54
N ASN A 74 2.95 0.87 -12.43
CA ASN A 74 2.71 1.80 -13.53
C ASN A 74 3.82 1.71 -14.59
N THR A 75 5.06 1.50 -14.14
CA THR A 75 6.24 1.50 -15.01
C THR A 75 7.08 0.25 -14.78
N LYS A 76 7.89 -0.10 -15.78
CA LYS A 76 8.88 -1.17 -15.66
C LYS A 76 9.87 -0.88 -14.52
N ALA A 77 10.35 0.35 -14.42
CA ALA A 77 11.30 0.77 -13.38
C ALA A 77 10.71 0.59 -11.96
N GLU A 78 9.47 1.00 -11.73
CA GLU A 78 8.77 0.80 -10.45
C GLU A 78 8.71 -0.68 -10.06
N CYS A 79 8.35 -1.54 -11.02
CA CYS A 79 8.33 -2.99 -10.82
C CYS A 79 9.73 -3.54 -10.51
N GLU A 80 10.76 -3.10 -11.24
CA GLU A 80 12.13 -3.57 -11.06
C GLU A 80 12.68 -3.13 -9.70
N THR A 81 12.47 -1.88 -9.30
CA THR A 81 12.84 -1.39 -7.96
C THR A 81 12.13 -2.15 -6.85
N ALA A 82 10.86 -2.52 -7.04
CA ALA A 82 10.09 -3.26 -6.04
C ALA A 82 10.55 -4.73 -5.90
N CYS A 83 10.87 -5.39 -7.02
CA CYS A 83 10.94 -6.84 -7.10
C CYS A 83 12.30 -7.43 -7.48
N LYS A 84 13.17 -6.68 -8.17
CA LYS A 84 14.54 -7.12 -8.46
C LYS A 84 15.44 -6.78 -7.28
N LYS A 85 15.44 -7.67 -6.29
CA LYS A 85 16.46 -7.72 -5.24
C LYS A 85 17.57 -8.69 -5.62
#